data_AF-A0A926JNV5-F1
#
_entry.id   AF-A0A926JNV5-F1
#
_cell.length_a   1.000
_cell.length_b   1.000
_cell.length_c   1.000
_cell.angle_alpha   90.00
_cell.angle_beta   90.00
_cell.angle_gamma   90.00
#
_symmetry.space_group_name_H-M   'P 1'
#
loop_
_entity.id
_entity.type
_entity.pdbx_description
1 polymer ?
#
loop_
_entity_poly.entity_id
_entity_poly.type
_entity_poly.pdbx_seq_one_letter_code
_entity_poly.pdbx_strand_id
1 'polypeptide(L)'
;MKTLRFTSVLAGLLLVIAGCIDPPTETPPDVDISRLRVDLRPQQTPIRNQGGRTSCQTFAAVAALEASFKRLGYGDKDLSEEFVNYMRKNFWLHPEWDEIALGGPNKIENQIGAFGGGGGAHSVAYFFDQGMKVPLETDMAYRPLESDYAASTNFFPYGDPRNKIQWYANSFNLDTVNLTRQVLHNENFHGAGSGRFYPDPADARNVTAIESILRRGLEVVWDFAGNVKYGDIWRPCETGDSGCSGNIAHSMLIVGFDKTDSDPDNHYFMVKNSWGPTFRTSDDQGFTYISYDFVRRYGLAMAYITVPLFNTGPWEDVQPLGRWQLVFDGHEAILDMYHIPGYWPTDWLGVPDRRIGSLFMNDKAYRVNGSFDGNKITFYFSGSEPNLRWDKLKGRKFEYYYSDSDFMAGFHTDPDGRIYGGYARKAGALSGGTQTPRPFLPKSFENSTWDVVIGERKGTIVLGDLATYEGEFPEHYDIFGTYTESGTGTTGRVQFRIPQNNYNHCFMQLEAGDIVISLEGKSLNHKPGNIAGHTIETKEDPAPFVMIRKGENLNNGG
;
A
#
# COMPACT_ATOMS: atom_id res chain seq x y z
N MET A 1 -4.95 -25.57 -21.56
CA MET A 1 -3.57 -25.88 -22.04
C MET A 1 -3.23 -24.96 -23.20
N LYS A 2 -2.56 -23.83 -22.93
CA LYS A 2 -1.93 -22.99 -23.94
C LYS A 2 -0.43 -23.03 -23.68
N THR A 3 0.29 -23.64 -24.61
CA THR A 3 1.75 -23.71 -24.67
C THR A 3 2.33 -22.30 -24.84
N LEU A 4 2.98 -21.78 -23.80
CA LEU A 4 3.93 -20.67 -23.94
C LEU A 4 5.19 -21.21 -24.62
N ARG A 5 5.45 -20.77 -25.85
CA ARG A 5 6.75 -20.94 -26.51
C ARG A 5 7.69 -19.87 -25.98
N PHE A 6 8.66 -20.28 -25.15
CA PHE A 6 9.86 -19.47 -24.89
C PHE A 6 10.76 -19.58 -26.12
N THR A 7 10.70 -18.59 -27.00
CA THR A 7 11.79 -18.33 -27.95
C THR A 7 12.88 -17.58 -27.21
N SER A 8 14.02 -18.25 -27.08
CA SER A 8 15.28 -17.74 -26.54
C SER A 8 15.75 -16.50 -27.30
N VAL A 9 15.57 -15.32 -26.71
CA VAL A 9 16.33 -14.13 -27.07
C VAL A 9 17.43 -13.98 -26.03
N LEU A 10 18.58 -14.58 -26.34
CA LEU A 10 19.84 -14.35 -25.65
C LEU A 10 20.39 -13.00 -26.19
N ALA A 11 19.79 -11.88 -25.78
CA ALA A 11 20.34 -10.56 -26.02
C ALA A 11 20.99 -10.08 -24.73
N GLY A 12 22.30 -9.82 -24.81
CA GLY A 12 23.14 -9.46 -23.68
C GLY A 12 22.57 -8.28 -22.89
N LEU A 13 22.19 -8.57 -21.65
CA LEU A 13 21.98 -7.58 -20.61
C LEU A 13 23.37 -7.05 -20.20
N LEU A 14 23.92 -6.13 -21.00
CA LEU A 14 24.95 -5.23 -20.48
C LEU A 14 24.23 -4.33 -19.46
N LEU A 15 24.33 -4.69 -18.17
CA LEU A 15 24.02 -3.79 -17.08
C LEU A 15 24.87 -2.52 -17.29
N VAL A 16 24.23 -1.43 -17.66
CA VAL A 16 24.78 -0.10 -17.40
C VAL A 16 24.73 0.07 -15.89
N ILE A 17 25.79 -0.34 -15.21
CA ILE A 17 26.08 0.05 -13.83
C ILE A 17 26.45 1.53 -13.90
N ALA A 18 25.45 2.40 -14.06
CA ALA A 18 25.60 3.80 -13.72
C ALA A 18 25.97 3.81 -12.23
N GLY A 19 27.09 4.42 -11.89
CA GLY A 19 27.71 4.35 -10.56
C GLY A 19 26.84 4.91 -9.45
N CYS A 20 25.87 4.13 -8.99
CA CYS A 20 25.39 4.20 -7.62
C CYS A 20 26.63 3.92 -6.77
N ILE A 21 27.17 4.96 -6.17
CA ILE A 21 28.14 4.82 -5.09
C ILE A 21 27.39 3.99 -4.03
N ASP A 22 27.71 2.70 -3.93
CA ASP A 22 27.14 1.87 -2.88
C ASP A 22 27.33 2.63 -1.56
N PRO A 23 26.27 2.74 -0.74
CA PRO A 23 26.39 3.41 0.55
C PRO A 23 27.57 2.76 1.30
N PRO A 24 28.37 3.56 2.04
CA PRO A 24 29.54 3.03 2.72
C PRO A 24 29.13 1.83 3.58
N THR A 25 29.68 0.66 3.25
CA THR A 25 29.40 -0.57 3.98
C THR A 25 30.23 -0.60 5.25
N GLU A 26 29.59 -0.72 6.40
CA GLU A 26 30.24 -1.00 7.67
C GLU A 26 30.74 -2.45 7.68
N THR A 27 31.87 -2.71 8.35
CA THR A 27 32.30 -4.10 8.58
C THR A 27 31.35 -4.73 9.60
N PRO A 28 30.58 -5.79 9.25
CA PRO A 28 29.69 -6.43 10.20
C PRO A 28 30.47 -6.98 11.40
N PRO A 29 29.90 -6.95 12.62
CA PRO A 29 30.53 -7.58 13.78
C PRO A 29 30.79 -9.08 13.53
N ASP A 30 31.95 -9.56 14.01
CA ASP A 30 32.29 -10.98 13.96
C ASP A 30 31.28 -11.81 14.77
N VAL A 31 30.98 -13.01 14.27
CA VAL A 31 30.06 -13.97 14.88
C VAL A 31 30.76 -15.30 15.13
N ASP A 32 30.36 -16.01 16.17
CA ASP A 32 30.84 -17.37 16.44
C ASP A 32 30.03 -18.36 15.60
N ILE A 33 30.68 -19.03 14.65
CA ILE A 33 30.07 -20.08 13.84
C ILE A 33 30.97 -21.32 13.88
N SER A 34 30.49 -22.36 14.53
CA SER A 34 31.15 -23.66 14.63
C SER A 34 30.15 -24.82 14.49
N ARG A 35 30.67 -26.06 14.58
CA ARG A 35 29.81 -27.25 14.56
C ARG A 35 28.86 -27.29 15.77
N LEU A 36 29.35 -26.91 16.93
CA LEU A 36 28.65 -27.06 18.22
C LEU A 36 27.97 -25.78 18.69
N ARG A 37 28.34 -24.63 18.14
CA ARG A 37 27.80 -23.33 18.56
C ARG A 37 27.68 -22.39 17.37
N VAL A 38 26.56 -21.67 17.31
CA VAL A 38 26.36 -20.51 16.44
C VAL A 38 25.79 -19.39 17.29
N ASP A 39 26.39 -18.20 17.22
CA ASP A 39 25.96 -17.01 17.97
C ASP A 39 25.94 -15.78 17.04
N LEU A 40 24.76 -15.46 16.51
CA LEU A 40 24.54 -14.30 15.62
C LEU A 40 24.08 -13.05 16.40
N ARG A 41 24.09 -13.08 17.75
CA ARG A 41 23.69 -11.93 18.58
C ARG A 41 24.47 -10.64 18.28
N PRO A 42 25.79 -10.66 17.98
CA PRO A 42 26.53 -9.46 17.60
C PRO A 42 25.96 -8.72 16.39
N GLN A 43 25.23 -9.42 15.52
CA GLN A 43 24.59 -8.89 14.31
C GLN A 43 23.11 -8.57 14.49
N GLN A 44 22.62 -8.48 15.73
CA GLN A 44 21.24 -8.07 16.02
C GLN A 44 21.16 -6.59 16.40
N THR A 45 20.02 -5.98 16.10
CA THR A 45 19.59 -4.70 16.68
C THR A 45 19.15 -4.90 18.14
N PRO A 46 18.98 -3.82 18.92
CA PRO A 46 18.45 -3.91 20.30
C PRO A 46 17.10 -4.64 20.39
N ILE A 47 16.80 -5.17 21.58
CA ILE A 47 15.52 -5.83 21.84
C ILE A 47 14.41 -4.81 22.03
N ARG A 48 13.30 -5.06 21.33
CA ARG A 48 12.09 -4.22 21.32
C ARG A 48 11.02 -4.78 22.26
N ASN A 49 9.96 -3.99 22.48
CA ASN A 49 8.82 -4.38 23.32
C ASN A 49 7.50 -4.19 22.57
N GLN A 50 6.86 -5.31 22.24
CA GLN A 50 5.58 -5.36 21.55
C GLN A 50 4.39 -4.87 22.40
N GLY A 51 4.56 -4.76 23.72
CA GLY A 51 3.49 -4.40 24.63
C GLY A 51 2.33 -5.40 24.62
N GLY A 52 1.10 -4.89 24.72
CA GLY A 52 -0.12 -5.70 24.87
C GLY A 52 -0.80 -6.12 23.56
N ARG A 53 -0.29 -5.71 22.39
CA ARG A 53 -1.02 -5.82 21.12
C ARG A 53 -0.93 -7.17 20.40
N THR A 54 -0.20 -8.15 20.95
CA THR A 54 0.03 -9.46 20.30
C THR A 54 0.65 -9.32 18.89
N SER A 55 1.61 -8.41 18.74
CA SER A 55 2.29 -8.08 17.47
C SER A 55 3.60 -8.86 17.24
N CYS A 56 3.89 -9.88 18.05
CA CYS A 56 5.13 -10.68 18.01
C CYS A 56 5.61 -11.09 16.60
N GLN A 57 4.68 -11.43 15.72
CA GLN A 57 4.91 -11.80 14.34
C GLN A 57 5.60 -10.71 13.52
N THR A 58 5.24 -9.44 13.69
CA THR A 58 5.88 -8.35 12.94
C THR A 58 7.23 -8.00 13.54
N PHE A 59 7.36 -8.05 14.87
CA PHE A 59 8.65 -7.91 15.54
C PHE A 59 9.66 -8.96 15.10
N ALA A 60 9.27 -10.24 15.06
CA ALA A 60 10.19 -11.29 14.62
C ALA A 60 10.59 -11.11 13.15
N ALA A 61 9.64 -10.76 12.27
CA ALA A 61 9.91 -10.54 10.85
C ALA A 61 10.82 -9.33 10.60
N VAL A 62 10.52 -8.20 11.22
CA VAL A 62 11.33 -6.97 11.11
C VAL A 62 12.72 -7.19 11.70
N ALA A 63 12.84 -7.84 12.86
CA ALA A 63 14.14 -8.17 13.44
C ALA A 63 15.01 -9.04 12.51
N ALA A 64 14.41 -9.97 11.76
CA ALA A 64 15.12 -10.76 10.76
C ALA A 64 15.63 -9.90 9.59
N LEU A 65 14.81 -8.93 9.16
CA LEU A 65 15.16 -8.00 8.10
C LEU A 65 16.30 -7.06 8.55
N GLU A 66 16.20 -6.48 9.75
CA GLU A 66 17.26 -5.65 10.34
C GLU A 66 18.58 -6.42 10.50
N ALA A 67 18.53 -7.65 11.02
CA ALA A 67 19.72 -8.48 11.16
C ALA A 67 20.38 -8.78 9.80
N SER A 68 19.56 -9.00 8.77
CA SER A 68 20.07 -9.20 7.41
C SER A 68 20.76 -7.97 6.83
N PHE A 69 20.30 -6.76 7.15
CA PHE A 69 20.99 -5.52 6.77
C PHE A 69 22.34 -5.39 7.47
N LYS A 70 22.38 -5.61 8.78
CA LYS A 70 23.61 -5.53 9.57
C LYS A 70 24.65 -6.55 9.11
N ARG A 71 24.25 -7.79 8.85
CA ARG A 71 25.11 -8.86 8.31
C ARG A 71 25.75 -8.49 6.97
N LEU A 72 25.06 -7.73 6.12
CA LEU A 72 25.58 -7.30 4.82
C LEU A 72 26.31 -5.95 4.87
N GLY A 73 26.54 -5.39 6.06
CA GLY A 73 27.30 -4.16 6.23
C GLY A 73 26.51 -2.89 5.99
N TYR A 74 25.17 -2.94 5.92
CA TYR A 74 24.36 -1.73 5.80
C TYR A 74 24.17 -1.00 7.14
N GLY A 75 24.78 -1.50 8.22
CA GLY A 75 24.68 -0.99 9.58
C GLY A 75 23.35 -1.33 10.25
N ASP A 76 23.13 -0.76 11.42
CA ASP A 76 21.85 -0.86 12.13
C ASP A 76 20.75 -0.10 11.36
N LYS A 77 19.58 -0.73 11.23
CA LYS A 77 18.35 -0.10 10.75
C LYS A 77 17.28 -0.25 11.82
N ASP A 78 16.58 0.84 12.08
CA ASP A 78 15.42 0.87 12.97
C ASP A 78 14.18 0.92 12.08
N LEU A 79 13.60 -0.24 11.80
CA LEU A 79 12.50 -0.40 10.84
C LEU A 79 11.15 -0.47 11.56
N SER A 80 10.11 0.06 10.92
CA SER A 80 8.79 0.16 11.55
C SER A 80 8.03 -1.17 11.63
N GLU A 81 7.93 -1.78 12.82
CA GLU A 81 7.03 -2.91 13.04
C GLU A 81 5.55 -2.52 12.92
N GLU A 82 5.24 -1.26 13.24
CA GLU A 82 3.89 -0.72 13.13
C GLU A 82 3.42 -0.73 11.69
N PHE A 83 4.24 -0.22 10.77
CA PHE A 83 3.90 -0.20 9.36
C PHE A 83 3.64 -1.60 8.82
N VAL A 84 4.52 -2.57 9.14
CA VAL A 84 4.32 -3.97 8.72
C VAL A 84 3.02 -4.53 9.31
N ASN A 85 2.73 -4.27 10.59
CA ASN A 85 1.49 -4.75 11.19
C ASN A 85 0.27 -4.10 10.56
N TYR A 86 0.34 -2.81 10.30
CA TYR A 86 -0.76 -2.03 9.76
C TYR A 86 -1.08 -2.43 8.33
N MET A 87 -0.07 -2.42 7.45
CA MET A 87 -0.25 -2.67 6.02
C MET A 87 -0.65 -4.10 5.71
N ARG A 88 -0.06 -5.11 6.37
CA ARG A 88 -0.48 -6.50 6.13
C ARG A 88 -1.93 -6.78 6.54
N LYS A 89 -2.45 -6.05 7.55
CA LYS A 89 -3.85 -6.15 7.99
C LYS A 89 -4.76 -5.43 7.00
N ASN A 90 -4.31 -4.27 6.53
CA ASN A 90 -5.02 -3.47 5.54
C ASN A 90 -5.16 -4.21 4.20
N PHE A 91 -4.08 -4.83 3.74
CA PHE A 91 -4.00 -5.65 2.54
C PHE A 91 -4.56 -7.06 2.70
N TRP A 92 -4.98 -7.47 3.91
CA TRP A 92 -5.53 -8.81 4.04
C TRP A 92 -6.84 -8.91 3.27
N LEU A 93 -7.05 -10.05 2.60
CA LEU A 93 -8.33 -10.41 2.01
C LEU A 93 -8.79 -11.73 2.63
N HIS A 94 -10.04 -11.75 3.07
CA HIS A 94 -10.67 -12.93 3.62
C HIS A 94 -10.67 -14.06 2.57
N PRO A 95 -9.96 -15.17 2.79
CA PRO A 95 -9.78 -16.18 1.74
C PRO A 95 -11.09 -16.93 1.41
N GLU A 96 -12.04 -16.96 2.36
CA GLU A 96 -13.32 -17.64 2.17
C GLU A 96 -14.35 -16.71 1.54
N TRP A 97 -14.53 -16.83 0.22
CA TRP A 97 -15.46 -15.98 -0.53
C TRP A 97 -16.91 -16.12 -0.06
N ASP A 98 -17.34 -17.33 0.30
CA ASP A 98 -18.73 -17.58 0.68
C ASP A 98 -19.15 -16.78 1.93
N GLU A 99 -18.23 -16.57 2.87
CA GLU A 99 -18.48 -15.69 4.02
C GLU A 99 -18.65 -14.23 3.63
N ILE A 100 -17.84 -13.74 2.68
CA ILE A 100 -17.93 -12.38 2.15
C ILE A 100 -19.19 -12.21 1.32
N ALA A 101 -19.54 -13.20 0.50
CA ALA A 101 -20.75 -13.22 -0.29
C ALA A 101 -22.00 -13.15 0.60
N LEU A 102 -22.05 -13.96 1.67
CA LEU A 102 -23.16 -14.02 2.61
C LEU A 102 -23.34 -12.71 3.39
N GLY A 103 -22.24 -12.06 3.78
CA GLY A 103 -22.29 -10.78 4.49
C GLY A 103 -22.56 -9.56 3.60
N GLY A 104 -22.54 -9.73 2.27
CA GLY A 104 -22.78 -8.67 1.31
C GLY A 104 -21.64 -7.65 1.19
N PRO A 105 -21.85 -6.54 0.46
CA PRO A 105 -20.78 -5.59 0.13
C PRO A 105 -20.24 -4.80 1.34
N ASN A 106 -20.97 -4.80 2.46
CA ASN A 106 -20.57 -4.14 3.71
C ASN A 106 -19.81 -5.04 4.68
N LYS A 107 -19.77 -6.35 4.46
CA LYS A 107 -18.98 -7.28 5.28
C LYS A 107 -17.51 -6.87 5.24
N ILE A 108 -16.82 -6.83 6.37
CA ILE A 108 -15.38 -6.61 6.33
C ILE A 108 -14.69 -7.75 5.57
N GLU A 109 -13.79 -7.43 4.64
CA GLU A 109 -12.91 -8.42 3.99
C GLU A 109 -11.43 -8.23 4.34
N ASN A 110 -11.04 -7.07 4.89
CA ASN A 110 -9.70 -6.82 5.43
C ASN A 110 -9.65 -6.95 6.96
N GLN A 111 -8.52 -6.59 7.58
CA GLN A 111 -8.37 -6.56 9.03
C GLN A 111 -7.98 -5.15 9.50
N ILE A 112 -8.22 -4.87 10.78
CA ILE A 112 -7.92 -3.57 11.37
C ILE A 112 -6.47 -3.51 11.82
N GLY A 113 -5.74 -2.49 11.36
CA GLY A 113 -4.30 -2.31 11.62
C GLY A 113 -3.92 -2.13 13.09
N ALA A 114 -4.89 -1.74 13.95
CA ALA A 114 -4.69 -1.64 15.40
C ALA A 114 -4.36 -2.99 16.05
N PHE A 115 -4.78 -4.11 15.47
CA PHE A 115 -4.72 -5.40 16.14
C PHE A 115 -3.54 -6.25 15.66
N GLY A 116 -3.00 -7.06 16.56
CA GLY A 116 -1.97 -8.05 16.25
C GLY A 116 -2.53 -9.38 15.73
N GLY A 117 -1.82 -10.46 16.01
CA GLY A 117 -2.09 -11.82 15.53
C GLY A 117 -1.59 -12.13 14.11
N GLY A 118 -1.37 -13.41 13.83
CA GLY A 118 -0.80 -13.93 12.57
C GLY A 118 0.50 -14.69 12.80
N GLY A 119 1.19 -15.07 11.73
CA GLY A 119 2.49 -15.76 11.78
C GLY A 119 3.65 -14.84 11.37
N GLY A 120 4.76 -14.91 12.10
CA GLY A 120 5.97 -14.16 11.78
C GLY A 120 6.70 -14.74 10.58
N ALA A 121 6.72 -16.07 10.44
CA ALA A 121 7.31 -16.71 9.27
C ALA A 121 6.58 -16.30 7.98
N HIS A 122 5.25 -16.20 8.05
CA HIS A 122 4.44 -15.65 6.96
C HIS A 122 4.73 -14.16 6.73
N SER A 123 4.93 -13.38 7.80
CA SER A 123 5.27 -11.95 7.67
C SER A 123 6.63 -11.74 6.98
N VAL A 124 7.58 -12.66 7.15
CA VAL A 124 8.83 -12.69 6.37
C VAL A 124 8.58 -13.01 4.89
N ALA A 125 7.68 -13.96 4.59
CA ALA A 125 7.30 -14.27 3.22
C ALA A 125 6.72 -13.05 2.49
N TYR A 126 5.92 -12.21 3.18
CA TYR A 126 5.42 -10.95 2.63
C TYR A 126 6.51 -10.06 2.03
N PHE A 127 7.71 -10.04 2.60
CA PHE A 127 8.79 -9.20 2.08
C PHE A 127 9.28 -9.64 0.70
N PHE A 128 9.44 -10.95 0.45
CA PHE A 128 10.05 -11.44 -0.79
C PHE A 128 9.07 -12.07 -1.79
N ASP A 129 7.90 -12.56 -1.36
CA ASP A 129 6.89 -13.15 -2.25
C ASP A 129 5.88 -12.08 -2.71
N GLN A 130 5.51 -11.14 -1.83
CA GLN A 130 4.56 -10.06 -2.12
C GLN A 130 5.21 -8.68 -2.28
N GLY A 131 6.53 -8.58 -2.09
CA GLY A 131 7.26 -7.32 -2.20
C GLY A 131 6.89 -6.29 -1.13
N MET A 132 6.42 -6.73 0.05
CA MET A 132 6.18 -5.83 1.19
C MET A 132 7.47 -5.07 1.52
N LYS A 133 7.35 -3.74 1.57
CA LYS A 133 8.45 -2.87 1.98
C LYS A 133 8.14 -2.23 3.34
N VAL A 134 9.16 -1.68 4.00
CA VAL A 134 9.11 -1.17 5.37
C VAL A 134 9.87 0.15 5.45
N PRO A 135 9.27 1.25 5.94
CA PRO A 135 9.98 2.49 6.20
C PRO A 135 10.74 2.41 7.53
N LEU A 136 11.40 3.49 7.93
CA LEU A 136 12.04 3.57 9.25
C LEU A 136 10.98 3.70 10.36
N GLU A 137 11.33 3.27 11.56
CA GLU A 137 10.51 3.43 12.77
C GLU A 137 10.18 4.90 13.06
N THR A 138 11.05 5.83 12.68
CA THR A 138 10.79 7.27 12.82
C THR A 138 9.66 7.78 11.92
N ASP A 139 9.35 7.06 10.84
CA ASP A 139 8.28 7.45 9.91
C ASP A 139 6.91 6.97 10.39
N MET A 140 6.85 5.79 11.04
CA MET A 140 5.64 5.26 11.66
C MET A 140 5.98 4.53 12.96
N ALA A 141 6.07 5.29 14.05
CA ALA A 141 6.49 4.76 15.34
C ALA A 141 5.50 3.72 15.91
N TYR A 142 6.05 2.72 16.57
CA TYR A 142 5.30 1.65 17.20
C TYR A 142 4.43 2.12 18.37
N ARG A 143 3.20 1.61 18.38
CA ARG A 143 2.19 1.89 19.41
C ARG A 143 1.98 0.63 20.26
N PRO A 144 2.54 0.50 21.47
CA PRO A 144 2.57 -0.76 22.22
C PRO A 144 1.21 -1.24 22.76
N LEU A 145 0.22 -0.35 22.89
CA LEU A 145 -1.09 -0.66 23.45
C LEU A 145 -2.19 -0.29 22.47
N GLU A 146 -3.30 -1.04 22.48
CA GLU A 146 -4.49 -0.68 21.71
C GLU A 146 -5.06 0.69 22.15
N SER A 147 -4.90 1.04 23.43
CA SER A 147 -5.30 2.34 23.99
C SER A 147 -4.55 3.52 23.35
N ASP A 148 -3.40 3.29 22.72
CA ASP A 148 -2.65 4.35 22.05
C ASP A 148 -3.39 4.86 20.80
N TYR A 149 -4.36 4.09 20.30
CA TYR A 149 -5.29 4.52 19.25
C TYR A 149 -6.56 5.18 19.78
N ALA A 150 -6.74 5.30 21.10
CA ALA A 150 -7.97 5.87 21.66
C ALA A 150 -8.20 7.34 21.26
N ALA A 151 -7.16 8.05 20.81
CA ALA A 151 -7.29 9.40 20.27
C ALA A 151 -7.93 9.42 18.86
N SER A 152 -7.88 8.31 18.13
CA SER A 152 -8.54 8.16 16.83
C SER A 152 -10.05 7.96 17.07
N THR A 153 -10.86 8.88 16.56
CA THR A 153 -12.33 8.80 16.65
C THR A 153 -12.92 7.57 15.94
N ASN A 154 -12.14 6.96 15.04
CA ASN A 154 -12.48 5.76 14.29
C ASN A 154 -12.00 4.46 14.95
N PHE A 155 -11.37 4.51 16.12
CA PHE A 155 -10.93 3.31 16.82
C PHE A 155 -12.08 2.68 17.62
N PHE A 156 -12.24 1.37 17.46
CA PHE A 156 -13.15 0.56 18.27
C PHE A 156 -12.41 -0.67 18.82
N PRO A 157 -12.65 -1.07 20.08
CA PRO A 157 -12.02 -2.26 20.65
C PRO A 157 -12.27 -3.53 19.82
N TYR A 158 -11.37 -4.51 19.85
CA TYR A 158 -11.40 -5.72 19.01
C TYR A 158 -12.78 -6.39 18.88
N GLY A 159 -13.51 -6.54 20.00
CA GLY A 159 -14.83 -7.19 20.04
C GLY A 159 -16.02 -6.36 19.55
N ASP A 160 -15.82 -5.10 19.18
CA ASP A 160 -16.89 -4.20 18.76
C ASP A 160 -17.52 -4.67 17.43
N PRO A 161 -18.86 -4.79 17.32
CA PRO A 161 -19.50 -5.24 16.08
C PRO A 161 -19.24 -4.32 14.88
N ARG A 162 -18.92 -3.04 15.10
CA ARG A 162 -18.55 -2.10 14.03
C ARG A 162 -17.30 -2.57 13.28
N ASN A 163 -16.37 -3.24 13.96
CA ASN A 163 -15.17 -3.82 13.34
C ASN A 163 -15.47 -4.95 12.35
N LYS A 164 -16.74 -5.39 12.22
CA LYS A 164 -17.18 -6.37 11.22
C LYS A 164 -17.74 -5.73 9.95
N ILE A 165 -17.80 -4.40 9.89
CA ILE A 165 -18.35 -3.62 8.78
C ILE A 165 -17.19 -2.89 8.07
N GLN A 166 -17.12 -3.05 6.75
CA GLN A 166 -16.04 -2.53 5.92
C GLN A 166 -15.82 -1.02 6.11
N TRP A 167 -16.91 -0.24 6.18
CA TRP A 167 -16.84 1.21 6.36
C TRP A 167 -16.06 1.62 7.61
N TYR A 168 -16.32 0.98 8.76
CA TYR A 168 -15.66 1.34 10.02
C TYR A 168 -14.21 0.86 10.06
N ALA A 169 -13.94 -0.35 9.54
CA ALA A 169 -12.58 -0.84 9.38
C ALA A 169 -11.73 0.11 8.52
N ASN A 170 -12.25 0.55 7.38
CA ASN A 170 -11.57 1.51 6.52
C ASN A 170 -11.48 2.90 7.12
N SER A 171 -12.50 3.34 7.87
CA SER A 171 -12.44 4.64 8.55
C SER A 171 -11.31 4.68 9.58
N PHE A 172 -10.96 3.54 10.20
CA PHE A 172 -9.77 3.42 11.02
C PHE A 172 -8.49 3.29 10.18
N ASN A 173 -8.46 2.33 9.25
CA ASN A 173 -7.29 1.94 8.46
C ASN A 173 -6.79 3.05 7.52
N LEU A 174 -7.68 3.92 7.06
CA LEU A 174 -7.39 4.99 6.10
C LEU A 174 -7.46 6.37 6.77
N ASP A 175 -7.54 6.42 8.10
CA ASP A 175 -7.46 7.66 8.85
C ASP A 175 -6.05 8.26 8.70
N THR A 176 -5.98 9.51 8.28
CA THR A 176 -4.71 10.23 8.10
C THR A 176 -3.90 10.41 9.39
N VAL A 177 -4.51 10.22 10.57
CA VAL A 177 -3.81 10.20 11.87
C VAL A 177 -3.04 8.89 12.09
N ASN A 178 -3.48 7.81 11.44
CA ASN A 178 -2.87 6.49 11.57
C ASN A 178 -1.98 6.16 10.37
N LEU A 179 -2.44 6.47 9.16
CA LEU A 179 -1.72 6.25 7.90
C LEU A 179 -1.50 7.61 7.22
N THR A 180 -0.40 8.27 7.59
CA THR A 180 -0.12 9.63 7.14
C THR A 180 0.32 9.66 5.67
N ARG A 181 0.13 10.80 5.01
CA ARG A 181 0.69 11.03 3.67
C ARG A 181 2.22 10.88 3.65
N GLN A 182 2.91 11.36 4.70
CA GLN A 182 4.37 11.26 4.80
C GLN A 182 4.84 9.80 4.74
N VAL A 183 4.14 8.90 5.42
CA VAL A 183 4.45 7.46 5.40
C VAL A 183 4.22 6.85 4.02
N LEU A 184 3.09 7.16 3.37
CA LEU A 184 2.76 6.61 2.05
C LEU A 184 3.68 7.12 0.93
N HIS A 185 4.21 8.34 1.06
CA HIS A 185 5.13 8.95 0.10
C HIS A 185 6.59 8.93 0.59
N ASN A 186 6.95 7.99 1.47
CA ASN A 186 8.32 7.87 1.92
C ASN A 186 9.25 7.46 0.76
N GLU A 187 10.42 8.08 0.67
CA GLU A 187 11.40 7.81 -0.39
C GLU A 187 12.33 6.63 -0.06
N ASN A 188 12.36 6.19 1.20
CA ASN A 188 13.32 5.24 1.74
C ASN A 188 12.62 4.00 2.31
N PHE A 189 12.11 3.15 1.42
CA PHE A 189 11.56 1.86 1.80
C PHE A 189 12.60 0.73 1.72
N HIS A 190 12.52 -0.21 2.66
CA HIS A 190 13.39 -1.38 2.79
C HIS A 190 12.60 -2.67 2.61
N GLY A 191 13.19 -3.75 2.11
CA GLY A 191 12.46 -5.02 1.93
C GLY A 191 13.37 -6.23 1.82
N ALA A 192 12.86 -7.34 1.29
CA ALA A 192 13.65 -8.53 0.99
C ALA A 192 13.46 -8.95 -0.46
N GLY A 193 14.56 -9.30 -1.13
CA GLY A 193 14.54 -9.74 -2.53
C GLY A 193 14.48 -11.26 -2.66
N SER A 194 14.87 -11.97 -1.61
CA SER A 194 14.76 -13.43 -1.56
C SER A 194 14.82 -13.95 -0.13
N GLY A 195 14.19 -15.11 0.06
CA GLY A 195 14.23 -15.87 1.28
C GLY A 195 13.64 -17.25 1.07
N ARG A 196 13.25 -17.90 2.16
CA ARG A 196 12.49 -19.14 2.10
C ARG A 196 11.50 -19.23 3.23
N PHE A 197 10.28 -19.61 2.90
CA PHE A 197 9.20 -19.89 3.83
C PHE A 197 8.89 -21.39 3.89
N TYR A 198 8.69 -21.90 5.10
CA TYR A 198 8.33 -23.28 5.40
C TYR A 198 7.02 -23.27 6.18
N PRO A 199 5.87 -23.45 5.50
CA PRO A 199 4.56 -23.46 6.16
C PRO A 199 4.25 -24.78 6.89
N ASP A 200 5.03 -25.84 6.64
CA ASP A 200 4.81 -27.16 7.24
C ASP A 200 5.42 -27.22 8.66
N PRO A 201 4.63 -27.56 9.69
CA PRO A 201 5.14 -27.81 11.03
C PRO A 201 6.29 -28.81 11.10
N ALA A 202 6.35 -29.82 10.21
CA ALA A 202 7.43 -30.80 10.17
C ALA A 202 8.79 -30.14 9.90
N ASP A 203 8.84 -29.16 9.00
CA ASP A 203 10.04 -28.39 8.70
C ASP A 203 10.42 -27.49 9.88
N ALA A 204 9.44 -26.79 10.47
CA ALA A 204 9.64 -25.92 11.62
C ALA A 204 10.06 -26.67 12.91
N ARG A 205 9.86 -27.99 12.96
CA ARG A 205 10.30 -28.89 14.06
C ARG A 205 11.63 -29.56 13.76
N ASN A 206 12.18 -29.40 12.56
CA ASN A 206 13.44 -29.99 12.15
C ASN A 206 14.62 -29.16 12.64
N VAL A 207 15.06 -29.45 13.86
CA VAL A 207 16.22 -28.80 14.50
C VAL A 207 17.51 -28.87 13.67
N THR A 208 17.71 -29.94 12.88
CA THR A 208 18.91 -30.06 12.03
C THR A 208 18.85 -29.09 10.86
N ALA A 209 17.66 -28.89 10.27
CA ALA A 209 17.47 -27.91 9.21
C ALA A 209 17.68 -26.48 9.74
N ILE A 210 17.14 -26.15 10.92
CA ILE A 210 17.32 -24.86 11.58
C ILE A 210 18.81 -24.60 11.85
N GLU A 211 19.54 -25.55 12.44
CA GLU A 211 20.99 -25.43 12.65
C GLU A 211 21.75 -25.21 11.33
N SER A 212 21.36 -25.91 10.25
CA SER A 212 21.99 -25.75 8.94
C SER A 212 21.78 -24.36 8.36
N ILE A 213 20.65 -23.71 8.65
CA ILE A 213 20.37 -22.33 8.24
C ILE A 213 21.22 -21.37 9.07
N LEU A 214 21.25 -21.54 10.40
CA LEU A 214 22.03 -20.72 11.31
C LEU A 214 23.54 -20.78 11.02
N ARG A 215 24.09 -21.95 10.68
CA ARG A 215 25.50 -22.10 10.28
C ARG A 215 25.87 -21.32 9.01
N ARG A 216 24.89 -20.89 8.22
CA ARG A 216 25.08 -20.00 7.05
C ARG A 216 25.05 -18.51 7.44
N GLY A 217 24.96 -18.20 8.73
CA GLY A 217 24.81 -16.83 9.24
C GLY A 217 23.42 -16.25 9.03
N LEU A 218 22.39 -17.10 8.89
CA LEU A 218 21.01 -16.66 8.63
C LEU A 218 20.14 -16.94 9.86
N GLU A 219 19.47 -15.91 10.36
CA GLU A 219 18.48 -16.02 11.43
C GLU A 219 17.20 -16.69 10.91
N VAL A 220 16.47 -17.33 11.83
CA VAL A 220 15.23 -18.05 11.50
C VAL A 220 14.08 -17.47 12.29
N VAL A 221 13.13 -16.85 11.62
CA VAL A 221 11.84 -16.52 12.23
C VAL A 221 11.06 -17.81 12.44
N TRP A 222 10.59 -18.04 13.65
CA TRP A 222 10.01 -19.29 14.08
C TRP A 222 8.68 -19.06 14.80
N ASP A 223 7.62 -19.61 14.21
CA ASP A 223 6.27 -19.58 14.75
C ASP A 223 6.01 -20.86 15.54
N PHE A 224 5.38 -20.74 16.71
CA PHE A 224 5.05 -21.90 17.55
C PHE A 224 3.78 -21.71 18.36
N ALA A 225 3.18 -22.83 18.76
CA ALA A 225 2.16 -22.84 19.80
C ALA A 225 2.27 -24.09 20.69
N GLY A 226 2.21 -23.88 22.01
CA GLY A 226 2.34 -24.98 22.96
C GLY A 226 2.47 -24.55 24.42
N ASN A 227 2.47 -25.54 25.30
CA ASN A 227 2.67 -25.33 26.74
C ASN A 227 4.14 -25.04 27.06
N VAL A 228 4.39 -23.97 27.81
CA VAL A 228 5.75 -23.54 28.16
C VAL A 228 6.01 -23.59 29.67
N LYS A 229 7.14 -24.19 30.04
CA LYS A 229 7.75 -24.04 31.36
C LYS A 229 8.91 -23.06 31.24
N TYR A 230 8.75 -21.89 31.84
CA TYR A 230 9.79 -20.87 31.88
C TYR A 230 10.91 -21.26 32.86
N GLY A 231 12.13 -20.91 32.51
CA GLY A 231 13.36 -21.08 33.26
C GLY A 231 14.52 -20.48 32.46
N ASP A 232 15.76 -20.79 32.82
CA ASP A 232 16.93 -20.35 32.03
C ASP A 232 16.84 -20.85 30.58
N ILE A 233 16.34 -22.08 30.40
CA ILE A 233 15.98 -22.64 29.10
C ILE A 233 14.49 -22.99 29.14
N TRP A 234 13.70 -22.49 28.19
CA TRP A 234 12.28 -22.82 28.07
C TRP A 234 12.12 -24.26 27.59
N ARG A 235 11.24 -24.98 28.29
CA ARG A 235 11.00 -26.41 28.06
C ARG A 235 9.52 -26.70 27.85
N PRO A 236 9.20 -27.76 27.11
CA PRO A 236 7.82 -28.22 27.03
C PRO A 236 7.36 -28.69 28.41
N CYS A 237 6.07 -28.56 28.68
CA CYS A 237 5.44 -29.12 29.86
C CYS A 237 4.04 -29.65 29.54
N GLU A 238 3.52 -30.49 30.42
CA GLU A 238 2.16 -30.98 30.35
C GLU A 238 1.22 -30.13 31.21
N THR A 239 -0.05 -30.07 30.82
CA THR A 239 -1.06 -29.34 31.58
C THR A 239 -1.19 -29.96 32.97
N GLY A 240 -0.91 -29.17 34.01
CA GLY A 240 -0.92 -29.63 35.40
C GLY A 240 0.48 -29.81 36.01
N ASP A 241 1.55 -29.78 35.20
CA ASP A 241 2.91 -29.78 35.70
C ASP A 241 3.18 -28.51 36.55
N SER A 242 3.90 -28.68 37.66
CA SER A 242 4.32 -27.56 38.48
C SER A 242 5.24 -26.61 37.68
N GLY A 243 4.84 -25.32 37.62
CA GLY A 243 5.55 -24.28 36.87
C GLY A 243 5.22 -24.21 35.37
N CYS A 244 4.27 -25.01 34.88
CA CYS A 244 3.78 -24.88 33.51
C CYS A 244 2.91 -23.61 33.40
N SER A 245 3.28 -22.69 32.51
CA SER A 245 2.61 -21.39 32.35
C SER A 245 1.42 -21.43 31.39
N GLY A 246 1.05 -22.63 30.92
CA GLY A 246 -0.04 -22.85 29.99
C GLY A 246 0.36 -22.67 28.53
N ASN A 247 -0.65 -22.74 27.66
CA ASN A 247 -0.49 -22.69 26.21
C ASN A 247 -0.22 -21.24 25.76
N ILE A 248 0.85 -21.06 25.00
CA ILE A 248 1.22 -19.80 24.34
C ILE A 248 1.28 -20.03 22.84
N ALA A 249 0.82 -19.06 22.05
CA ALA A 249 1.13 -18.94 20.62
C ALA A 249 1.96 -17.69 20.42
N HIS A 250 3.12 -17.81 19.76
CA HIS A 250 4.09 -16.72 19.68
C HIS A 250 5.01 -16.89 18.47
N SER A 251 5.70 -15.81 18.10
CA SER A 251 6.68 -15.76 17.03
C SER A 251 7.93 -15.07 17.54
N MET A 252 9.10 -15.67 17.29
CA MET A 252 10.39 -15.12 17.70
C MET A 252 11.46 -15.32 16.62
N LEU A 253 12.63 -14.70 16.80
CA LEU A 253 13.77 -14.85 15.90
C LEU A 253 14.85 -15.72 16.55
N ILE A 254 15.11 -16.90 15.99
CA ILE A 254 16.23 -17.75 16.40
C ILE A 254 17.51 -17.18 15.79
N VAL A 255 18.48 -16.84 16.65
CA VAL A 255 19.74 -16.18 16.29
C VAL A 255 20.96 -17.05 16.56
N GLY A 256 20.77 -18.29 17.00
CA GLY A 256 21.89 -19.17 17.32
C GLY A 256 21.49 -20.46 18.00
N PHE A 257 22.49 -21.29 18.29
CA PHE A 257 22.35 -22.48 19.12
C PHE A 257 23.64 -22.75 19.88
N ASP A 258 23.54 -23.42 21.03
CA ASP A 258 24.68 -23.90 21.79
C ASP A 258 24.48 -25.38 22.17
N LYS A 259 25.46 -26.20 21.78
CA LYS A 259 25.58 -27.64 22.09
C LYS A 259 26.95 -27.97 22.69
N THR A 260 27.60 -26.99 23.31
CA THR A 260 28.92 -27.15 23.92
C THR A 260 28.86 -27.89 25.25
N ASP A 261 27.73 -27.86 25.94
CA ASP A 261 27.50 -28.69 27.13
C ASP A 261 27.55 -30.18 26.76
N SER A 262 28.19 -30.98 27.61
CA SER A 262 28.22 -32.42 27.48
C SER A 262 26.85 -33.08 27.70
N ASP A 263 25.98 -32.44 28.47
CA ASP A 263 24.60 -32.88 28.72
C ASP A 263 23.66 -32.33 27.62
N PRO A 264 23.07 -33.19 26.78
CA PRO A 264 22.13 -32.77 25.74
C PRO A 264 20.89 -32.04 26.26
N ASP A 265 20.50 -32.25 27.51
CA ASP A 265 19.35 -31.57 28.10
C ASP A 265 19.62 -30.08 28.30
N ASN A 266 20.90 -29.69 28.38
CA ASN A 266 21.36 -28.30 28.44
C ASN A 266 21.59 -27.68 27.07
N HIS A 267 21.32 -28.39 25.96
CA HIS A 267 21.41 -27.81 24.62
C HIS A 267 20.21 -26.89 24.34
N TYR A 268 20.46 -25.75 23.70
CA TYR A 268 19.42 -24.75 23.43
C TYR A 268 19.63 -23.99 22.12
N PHE A 269 18.56 -23.36 21.67
CA PHE A 269 18.57 -22.29 20.69
C PHE A 269 18.56 -20.93 21.41
N MET A 270 19.32 -19.97 20.89
CA MET A 270 19.33 -18.58 21.34
C MET A 270 18.27 -17.80 20.55
N VAL A 271 17.42 -17.06 21.26
CA VAL A 271 16.22 -16.48 20.65
C VAL A 271 16.07 -15.01 21.05
N LYS A 272 15.93 -14.14 20.05
CA LYS A 272 15.53 -12.74 20.24
C LYS A 272 14.02 -12.68 20.37
N ASN A 273 13.57 -12.29 21.56
CA ASN A 273 12.15 -12.08 21.88
C ASN A 273 11.78 -10.58 21.71
N SER A 274 10.50 -10.26 21.82
CA SER A 274 9.94 -8.91 21.65
C SER A 274 9.18 -8.43 22.89
N TRP A 275 9.61 -8.85 24.09
CA TRP A 275 8.97 -8.49 25.38
C TRP A 275 9.80 -7.49 26.20
N GLY A 276 10.74 -6.80 25.54
CA GLY A 276 11.64 -5.83 26.15
C GLY A 276 12.94 -6.43 26.70
N PRO A 277 13.95 -5.59 26.94
CA PRO A 277 15.31 -6.02 27.31
C PRO A 277 15.40 -6.60 28.73
N THR A 278 14.42 -6.33 29.59
CA THR A 278 14.40 -6.79 30.99
C THR A 278 13.57 -8.06 31.20
N PHE A 279 13.01 -8.65 30.13
CA PHE A 279 12.17 -9.83 30.27
C PHE A 279 12.99 -11.07 30.65
N ARG A 280 12.97 -11.42 31.94
CA ARG A 280 13.43 -12.71 32.49
C ARG A 280 14.82 -13.16 32.03
N THR A 281 15.74 -12.23 31.84
CA THR A 281 17.14 -12.54 31.52
C THR A 281 18.04 -12.31 32.72
N SER A 282 18.98 -13.22 32.93
CA SER A 282 20.07 -13.05 33.89
C SER A 282 21.23 -12.20 33.34
N ASP A 283 21.24 -11.92 32.03
CA ASP A 283 22.31 -11.21 31.29
C ASP A 283 21.91 -9.81 30.79
N ASP A 284 20.76 -9.27 31.22
CA ASP A 284 20.25 -7.92 30.90
C ASP A 284 20.08 -7.57 29.41
N GLN A 285 20.06 -8.57 28.51
CA GLN A 285 19.94 -8.32 27.07
C GLN A 285 18.62 -8.79 26.45
N GLY A 286 17.69 -9.35 27.23
CA GLY A 286 16.33 -9.75 26.81
C GLY A 286 16.25 -10.97 25.88
N PHE A 287 17.38 -11.61 25.55
CA PHE A 287 17.39 -12.87 24.81
C PHE A 287 16.88 -14.01 25.69
N THR A 288 16.18 -14.95 25.08
CA THR A 288 15.76 -16.16 25.78
C THR A 288 16.33 -17.40 25.12
N TYR A 289 16.25 -18.51 25.82
CA TYR A 289 16.81 -19.78 25.37
C TYR A 289 15.70 -20.81 25.32
N ILE A 290 15.59 -21.55 24.23
CA ILE A 290 14.58 -22.60 24.09
C ILE A 290 15.25 -23.94 23.85
N SER A 291 14.78 -24.98 24.53
CA SER A 291 15.34 -26.32 24.38
C SER A 291 15.04 -26.91 23.00
N TYR A 292 15.88 -27.86 22.57
CA TYR A 292 15.66 -28.59 21.32
C TYR A 292 14.32 -29.33 21.31
N ASP A 293 13.89 -29.89 22.46
CA ASP A 293 12.60 -30.56 22.57
C ASP A 293 11.42 -29.61 22.45
N PHE A 294 11.56 -28.37 22.91
CA PHE A 294 10.55 -27.34 22.70
C PHE A 294 10.33 -27.10 21.19
N VAL A 295 11.42 -26.96 20.43
CA VAL A 295 11.36 -26.76 18.97
C VAL A 295 10.71 -27.96 18.27
N ARG A 296 11.15 -29.18 18.60
CA ARG A 296 10.60 -30.42 18.02
C ARG A 296 9.11 -30.60 18.28
N ARG A 297 8.61 -30.14 19.43
CA ARG A 297 7.21 -30.36 19.83
C ARG A 297 6.26 -29.30 19.28
N TYR A 298 6.67 -28.04 19.23
CA TYR A 298 5.72 -26.91 19.08
C TYR A 298 5.88 -26.06 17.83
N GLY A 299 6.90 -26.30 16.99
CA GLY A 299 7.08 -25.55 15.75
C GLY A 299 5.84 -25.65 14.83
N LEU A 300 5.45 -24.51 14.25
CA LEU A 300 4.33 -24.39 13.33
C LEU A 300 4.77 -23.97 11.93
N ALA A 301 5.66 -22.98 11.84
CA ALA A 301 6.23 -22.50 10.58
C ALA A 301 7.58 -21.85 10.83
N MET A 302 8.41 -21.75 9.79
CA MET A 302 9.66 -20.99 9.87
C MET A 302 9.99 -20.28 8.56
N ALA A 303 10.76 -19.20 8.64
CA ALA A 303 11.26 -18.48 7.47
C ALA A 303 12.63 -17.85 7.72
N TYR A 304 13.36 -17.57 6.65
CA TYR A 304 14.60 -16.79 6.72
C TYR A 304 14.76 -15.91 5.46
N ILE A 305 15.54 -14.84 5.59
CA ILE A 305 15.86 -13.89 4.51
C ILE A 305 17.30 -14.14 4.04
N THR A 306 17.50 -14.27 2.73
CA THR A 306 18.85 -14.43 2.13
C THR A 306 19.40 -13.12 1.60
N VAL A 307 18.56 -12.31 0.96
CA VAL A 307 18.95 -11.05 0.34
C VAL A 307 17.96 -9.97 0.76
N PRO A 308 18.35 -9.01 1.59
CA PRO A 308 17.57 -7.81 1.81
C PRO A 308 17.71 -6.83 0.65
N LEU A 309 16.72 -5.95 0.50
CA LEU A 309 16.72 -4.85 -0.45
C LEU A 309 16.84 -3.54 0.32
N PHE A 310 18.02 -2.93 0.25
CA PHE A 310 18.30 -1.66 0.89
C PHE A 310 17.83 -0.51 0.00
N ASN A 311 17.12 0.46 0.59
CA ASN A 311 16.63 1.67 -0.07
C ASN A 311 16.08 1.42 -1.49
N THR A 312 14.93 0.76 -1.55
CA THR A 312 14.24 0.43 -2.81
C THR A 312 13.57 1.63 -3.47
N GLY A 313 13.84 2.84 -2.99
CA GLY A 313 13.11 4.05 -3.38
C GLY A 313 11.67 4.07 -2.84
N PRO A 314 10.83 4.95 -3.38
CA PRO A 314 9.41 5.00 -3.08
C PRO A 314 8.69 3.66 -3.31
N TRP A 315 7.58 3.46 -2.61
CA TRP A 315 6.64 2.39 -2.91
C TRP A 315 5.40 2.99 -3.59
N GLU A 316 5.48 3.18 -4.90
CA GLU A 316 4.45 3.89 -5.67
C GLU A 316 3.06 3.27 -5.51
N ASP A 317 2.96 1.94 -5.41
CA ASP A 317 1.69 1.24 -5.24
C ASP A 317 0.93 1.57 -3.94
N VAL A 318 1.61 2.06 -2.89
CA VAL A 318 0.93 2.45 -1.64
C VAL A 318 0.45 3.91 -1.64
N GLN A 319 0.98 4.75 -2.54
CA GLN A 319 0.63 6.18 -2.57
C GLN A 319 -0.86 6.43 -2.87
N PRO A 320 -1.52 5.67 -3.76
CA PRO A 320 -2.95 5.78 -3.98
C PRO A 320 -3.83 5.39 -2.80
N LEU A 321 -3.30 4.68 -1.79
CA LEU A 321 -4.10 4.22 -0.66
C LEU A 321 -4.69 5.41 0.12
N GLY A 322 -5.90 5.22 0.61
CA GLY A 322 -6.62 6.24 1.36
C GLY A 322 -8.09 6.35 0.97
N ARG A 323 -8.76 7.28 1.64
CA ARG A 323 -10.16 7.64 1.40
C ARG A 323 -10.23 8.80 0.41
N TRP A 324 -10.91 8.58 -0.71
CA TRP A 324 -11.04 9.54 -1.79
C TRP A 324 -12.48 10.00 -1.95
N GLN A 325 -12.71 11.31 -1.96
CA GLN A 325 -13.97 11.89 -2.40
C GLN A 325 -14.02 11.86 -3.92
N LEU A 326 -14.71 10.87 -4.47
CA LEU A 326 -14.87 10.66 -5.91
C LEU A 326 -16.07 11.46 -6.42
N VAL A 327 -15.87 12.18 -7.52
CA VAL A 327 -16.91 12.84 -8.30
C VAL A 327 -16.85 12.35 -9.73
N PHE A 328 -17.88 11.61 -10.17
CA PHE A 328 -17.94 11.05 -11.52
C PHE A 328 -19.25 11.44 -12.20
N ASP A 329 -19.14 12.11 -13.33
CA ASP A 329 -20.28 12.75 -14.01
C ASP A 329 -21.12 13.66 -13.10
N GLY A 330 -20.57 14.10 -11.97
CA GLY A 330 -21.25 14.89 -10.95
C GLY A 330 -21.98 14.12 -9.84
N HIS A 331 -21.98 12.79 -9.89
CA HIS A 331 -22.31 11.98 -8.72
C HIS A 331 -21.16 11.99 -7.73
N GLU A 332 -21.46 12.14 -6.44
CA GLU A 332 -20.47 12.09 -5.37
C GLU A 332 -20.48 10.72 -4.67
N ALA A 333 -19.30 10.22 -4.35
CA ALA A 333 -19.10 8.97 -3.65
C ALA A 333 -17.80 9.00 -2.85
N ILE A 334 -17.65 8.04 -1.94
CA ILE A 334 -16.42 7.84 -1.17
C ILE A 334 -15.77 6.56 -1.66
N LEU A 335 -14.57 6.66 -2.22
CA LEU A 335 -13.77 5.55 -2.69
C LEU A 335 -12.65 5.28 -1.68
N ASP A 336 -12.78 4.19 -0.94
CA ASP A 336 -11.74 3.69 -0.06
C ASP A 336 -10.83 2.74 -0.84
N MET A 337 -9.57 3.14 -1.03
CA MET A 337 -8.50 2.29 -1.59
C MET A 337 -7.67 1.76 -0.43
N TYR A 338 -7.79 0.46 -0.15
CA TYR A 338 -7.15 -0.19 1.00
C TYR A 338 -6.33 -1.42 0.64
N HIS A 339 -6.30 -1.80 -0.64
CA HIS A 339 -5.64 -3.00 -1.14
C HIS A 339 -4.86 -2.70 -2.42
N ILE A 340 -3.73 -3.38 -2.60
CA ILE A 340 -2.95 -3.35 -3.84
C ILE A 340 -3.35 -4.58 -4.69
N PRO A 341 -3.93 -4.40 -5.89
CA PRO A 341 -4.24 -5.53 -6.77
C PRO A 341 -3.02 -6.40 -7.05
N GLY A 342 -3.18 -7.72 -6.96
CA GLY A 342 -2.09 -8.68 -7.18
C GLY A 342 -1.21 -8.94 -5.96
N TYR A 343 -1.46 -8.27 -4.83
CA TYR A 343 -0.73 -8.52 -3.60
C TYR A 343 -0.89 -9.98 -3.13
N TRP A 344 -2.08 -10.56 -3.22
CA TRP A 344 -2.25 -11.98 -2.91
C TRP A 344 -2.00 -12.87 -4.13
N PRO A 345 -1.19 -13.94 -4.00
CA PRO A 345 -0.98 -14.88 -5.08
C PRO A 345 -2.29 -15.60 -5.42
N THR A 346 -2.46 -15.94 -6.70
CA THR A 346 -3.65 -16.65 -7.19
C THR A 346 -3.86 -17.98 -6.47
N ASP A 347 -2.79 -18.69 -6.10
CA ASP A 347 -2.88 -19.96 -5.40
C ASP A 347 -3.47 -19.83 -3.98
N TRP A 348 -3.35 -18.65 -3.36
CA TRP A 348 -3.93 -18.37 -2.04
C TRP A 348 -5.44 -18.10 -2.12
N LEU A 349 -5.87 -17.26 -3.06
CA LEU A 349 -7.31 -16.93 -3.23
C LEU A 349 -8.06 -17.93 -4.12
N GLY A 350 -7.35 -18.81 -4.82
CA GLY A 350 -7.87 -19.65 -5.91
C GLY A 350 -8.25 -18.87 -7.18
N VAL A 351 -8.06 -17.54 -7.19
CA VAL A 351 -8.42 -16.64 -8.28
C VAL A 351 -7.46 -15.44 -8.34
N PRO A 352 -7.35 -14.74 -9.48
CA PRO A 352 -6.56 -13.52 -9.57
C PRO A 352 -7.06 -12.45 -8.58
N ASP A 353 -6.13 -11.87 -7.83
CA ASP A 353 -6.41 -10.72 -6.98
C ASP A 353 -6.52 -9.45 -7.83
N ARG A 354 -7.73 -8.90 -7.95
CA ARG A 354 -7.97 -7.58 -8.56
C ARG A 354 -8.52 -6.59 -7.54
N ARG A 355 -8.54 -6.87 -6.24
CA ARG A 355 -9.20 -5.96 -5.29
C ARG A 355 -8.46 -4.62 -5.22
N ILE A 356 -9.19 -3.51 -5.18
CA ILE A 356 -8.65 -2.18 -4.82
C ILE A 356 -9.25 -1.71 -3.50
N GLY A 357 -10.57 -1.87 -3.36
CA GLY A 357 -11.25 -1.55 -2.12
C GLY A 357 -12.77 -1.47 -2.27
N SER A 358 -13.37 -0.41 -1.74
CA SER A 358 -14.82 -0.22 -1.68
C SER A 358 -15.24 1.20 -2.05
N LEU A 359 -16.36 1.32 -2.75
CA LEU A 359 -17.04 2.57 -3.05
C LEU A 359 -18.32 2.66 -2.21
N PHE A 360 -18.55 3.81 -1.58
CA PHE A 360 -19.74 4.12 -0.81
C PHE A 360 -20.50 5.26 -1.48
N MET A 361 -21.75 5.00 -1.88
CA MET A 361 -22.61 5.97 -2.56
C MET A 361 -24.06 5.72 -2.18
N ASN A 362 -24.79 6.77 -1.79
CA ASN A 362 -26.20 6.69 -1.38
C ASN A 362 -26.45 5.59 -0.33
N ASP A 363 -25.64 5.59 0.73
CA ASP A 363 -25.66 4.61 1.84
C ASP A 363 -25.46 3.14 1.43
N LYS A 364 -24.96 2.89 0.21
CA LYS A 364 -24.65 1.55 -0.30
C LYS A 364 -23.16 1.40 -0.54
N ALA A 365 -22.63 0.23 -0.17
CA ALA A 365 -21.28 -0.17 -0.52
C ALA A 365 -21.25 -0.98 -1.83
N TYR A 366 -20.17 -0.79 -2.57
CA TYR A 366 -19.83 -1.54 -3.77
C TYR A 366 -18.37 -1.94 -3.70
N ARG A 367 -18.09 -3.18 -4.07
CA ARG A 367 -16.76 -3.73 -4.20
C ARG A 367 -16.09 -3.22 -5.46
N VAL A 368 -14.85 -2.76 -5.32
CA VAL A 368 -14.05 -2.17 -6.39
C VAL A 368 -12.89 -3.08 -6.73
N ASN A 369 -12.77 -3.44 -8.01
CA ASN A 369 -11.67 -4.26 -8.53
C ASN A 369 -10.95 -3.52 -9.67
N GLY A 370 -9.68 -3.82 -9.94
CA GLY A 370 -8.89 -3.14 -10.95
C GLY A 370 -7.41 -3.49 -10.96
N SER A 371 -6.59 -2.51 -11.33
CA SER A 371 -5.13 -2.57 -11.40
C SER A 371 -4.50 -1.19 -11.23
N PHE A 372 -3.25 -1.17 -10.77
CA PHE A 372 -2.35 -0.02 -10.82
C PHE A 372 -1.32 -0.23 -11.93
N ASP A 373 -0.97 0.82 -12.65
CA ASP A 373 0.03 0.84 -13.71
C ASP A 373 0.72 2.21 -13.69
N GLY A 374 1.81 2.32 -12.94
CA GLY A 374 2.44 3.60 -12.60
C GLY A 374 1.43 4.55 -11.95
N ASN A 375 1.29 5.74 -12.52
CA ASN A 375 0.32 6.73 -12.04
C ASN A 375 -1.14 6.49 -12.49
N LYS A 376 -1.40 5.46 -13.32
CA LYS A 376 -2.73 5.12 -13.82
C LYS A 376 -3.42 4.08 -12.94
N ILE A 377 -4.62 4.42 -12.48
CA ILE A 377 -5.51 3.53 -11.75
C ILE A 377 -6.69 3.17 -12.66
N THR A 378 -6.82 1.89 -12.97
CA THR A 378 -7.99 1.36 -13.69
C THR A 378 -8.85 0.58 -12.73
N PHE A 379 -10.13 0.97 -12.55
CA PHE A 379 -11.01 0.28 -11.60
C PHE A 379 -12.45 0.14 -12.08
N TYR A 380 -13.16 -0.80 -11.46
CA TYR A 380 -14.49 -1.24 -11.85
C TYR A 380 -15.37 -1.41 -10.62
N PHE A 381 -16.63 -1.00 -10.74
CA PHE A 381 -17.69 -1.46 -9.83
C PHE A 381 -18.99 -1.67 -10.60
N SER A 382 -19.85 -2.53 -10.06
CA SER A 382 -21.11 -2.92 -10.68
C SER A 382 -22.31 -2.45 -9.85
N GLY A 383 -23.11 -1.54 -10.40
CA GLY A 383 -24.37 -1.13 -9.78
C GLY A 383 -25.38 -2.27 -9.62
N SER A 384 -25.33 -3.28 -10.49
CA SER A 384 -26.22 -4.45 -10.45
C SER A 384 -25.66 -5.63 -9.64
N GLU A 385 -24.38 -5.60 -9.29
CA GLU A 385 -23.70 -6.66 -8.53
C GLU A 385 -22.74 -5.99 -7.52
N PRO A 386 -23.27 -5.44 -6.40
CA PRO A 386 -22.46 -4.62 -5.50
C PRO A 386 -21.34 -5.38 -4.79
N ASN A 387 -21.46 -6.70 -4.63
CA ASN A 387 -20.47 -7.53 -3.94
C ASN A 387 -19.66 -8.36 -4.94
N LEU A 388 -18.87 -7.70 -5.80
CA LEU A 388 -17.97 -8.38 -6.74
C LEU A 388 -16.89 -9.19 -6.01
N ARG A 389 -16.70 -10.45 -6.44
CA ARG A 389 -15.54 -11.28 -6.06
C ARG A 389 -14.24 -10.65 -6.54
N TRP A 390 -13.13 -10.93 -5.87
CA TRP A 390 -11.83 -10.30 -6.08
C TRP A 390 -11.31 -10.33 -7.52
N ASP A 391 -11.73 -11.28 -8.35
CA ASP A 391 -11.27 -11.45 -9.73
C ASP A 391 -12.15 -10.78 -10.78
N LYS A 392 -13.35 -10.34 -10.42
CA LYS A 392 -14.36 -9.89 -11.40
C LYS A 392 -14.22 -8.41 -11.75
N LEU A 393 -13.90 -8.13 -13.01
CA LEU A 393 -13.96 -6.78 -13.58
C LEU A 393 -15.30 -6.60 -14.32
N LYS A 394 -16.26 -5.89 -13.71
CA LYS A 394 -17.62 -5.74 -14.24
C LYS A 394 -18.23 -4.40 -13.87
N GLY A 395 -19.04 -3.87 -14.77
CA GLY A 395 -19.81 -2.65 -14.57
C GLY A 395 -19.14 -1.43 -15.20
N ARG A 396 -19.16 -0.31 -14.50
CA ARG A 396 -18.55 0.94 -14.95
C ARG A 396 -17.04 0.85 -14.81
N LYS A 397 -16.31 1.16 -15.88
CA LYS A 397 -14.84 1.21 -15.91
C LYS A 397 -14.36 2.63 -15.66
N PHE A 398 -13.36 2.82 -14.82
CA PHE A 398 -12.68 4.09 -14.57
C PHE A 398 -11.21 3.96 -14.99
N GLU A 399 -10.67 5.00 -15.62
CA GLU A 399 -9.25 5.12 -16.01
C GLU A 399 -8.78 6.51 -15.58
N TYR A 400 -8.24 6.58 -14.37
CA TYR A 400 -7.85 7.82 -13.73
C TYR A 400 -6.33 7.85 -13.56
N TYR A 401 -5.75 9.03 -13.69
CA TYR A 401 -4.35 9.26 -13.41
C TYR A 401 -4.24 9.99 -12.09
N TYR A 402 -3.37 9.54 -11.19
CA TYR A 402 -3.13 10.20 -9.92
C TYR A 402 -1.88 11.09 -10.00
N SER A 403 -1.82 12.05 -9.09
CA SER A 403 -0.65 12.89 -8.86
C SER A 403 -0.35 12.93 -7.38
N ASP A 404 0.87 13.35 -7.03
CA ASP A 404 1.32 13.50 -5.65
C ASP A 404 0.48 14.50 -4.84
N SER A 405 -0.29 15.37 -5.49
CA SER A 405 -1.17 16.33 -4.84
C SER A 405 -2.44 15.74 -4.19
N ASP A 406 -2.50 14.43 -3.99
CA ASP A 406 -3.70 13.69 -3.54
C ASP A 406 -4.93 13.99 -4.40
N PHE A 407 -4.69 14.05 -5.71
CA PHE A 407 -5.67 14.35 -6.74
C PHE A 407 -5.52 13.37 -7.89
N MET A 408 -6.66 12.85 -8.34
CA MET A 408 -6.74 12.04 -9.56
C MET A 408 -7.92 12.48 -10.43
N ALA A 409 -7.79 12.30 -11.73
CA ALA A 409 -8.82 12.60 -12.70
C ALA A 409 -8.64 11.77 -13.97
N GLY A 410 -9.72 11.67 -14.74
CA GLY A 410 -9.71 10.92 -15.99
C GLY A 410 -11.12 10.64 -16.45
N PHE A 411 -11.30 9.47 -17.05
CA PHE A 411 -12.56 9.10 -17.69
C PHE A 411 -13.16 7.86 -17.07
N HIS A 412 -14.48 7.73 -17.20
CA HIS A 412 -15.17 6.47 -16.97
C HIS A 412 -16.10 6.14 -18.11
N THR A 413 -16.25 4.84 -18.35
CA THR A 413 -17.09 4.25 -19.39
C THR A 413 -18.21 3.46 -18.74
N ASP A 414 -19.45 3.81 -19.07
CA ASP A 414 -20.64 3.09 -18.65
C ASP A 414 -20.81 1.78 -19.42
N PRO A 415 -21.62 0.83 -18.91
CA PRO A 415 -21.90 -0.42 -19.64
C PRO A 415 -22.51 -0.23 -21.04
N ASP A 416 -23.10 0.95 -21.33
CA ASP A 416 -23.62 1.32 -22.64
C ASP A 416 -22.57 1.91 -23.60
N GLY A 417 -21.32 2.03 -23.15
CA GLY A 417 -20.19 2.57 -23.91
C GLY A 417 -20.05 4.10 -23.86
N ARG A 418 -20.94 4.82 -23.15
CA ARG A 418 -20.78 6.28 -23.00
C ARG A 418 -19.62 6.60 -22.07
N ILE A 419 -18.87 7.64 -22.44
CA ILE A 419 -17.66 8.08 -21.73
C ILE A 419 -17.88 9.47 -21.13
N TYR A 420 -17.56 9.59 -19.85
CA TYR A 420 -17.74 10.79 -19.03
C TYR A 420 -16.46 11.14 -18.26
N GLY A 421 -16.33 12.38 -17.84
CA GLY A 421 -15.24 12.86 -17.00
C GLY A 421 -15.50 12.63 -15.51
N GLY A 422 -14.44 12.63 -14.73
CA GLY A 422 -14.53 12.70 -13.27
C GLY A 422 -13.17 12.89 -12.61
N TYR A 423 -13.20 13.10 -11.31
CA TYR A 423 -12.02 13.32 -10.48
C TYR A 423 -12.22 12.76 -9.07
N ALA A 424 -11.15 12.62 -8.30
CA ALA A 424 -11.21 12.30 -6.88
C ALA A 424 -10.11 13.02 -6.09
N ARG A 425 -10.37 13.28 -4.80
CA ARG A 425 -9.41 13.94 -3.88
C ARG A 425 -9.45 13.34 -2.48
N LYS A 426 -8.30 13.26 -1.79
CA LYS A 426 -8.28 12.93 -0.35
C LYS A 426 -8.72 14.11 0.54
N ALA A 427 -8.65 15.35 0.02
CA ALA A 427 -9.01 16.60 0.73
C ALA A 427 -10.45 17.08 0.49
N GLY A 428 -11.40 16.15 0.28
CA GLY A 428 -12.80 16.47 -0.02
C GLY A 428 -13.06 16.97 -1.45
N ALA A 429 -14.33 17.02 -1.84
CA ALA A 429 -14.76 17.41 -3.17
C ALA A 429 -14.45 18.89 -3.42
N LEU A 430 -14.16 19.23 -4.67
CA LEU A 430 -14.11 20.62 -5.09
C LEU A 430 -15.54 21.18 -5.10
N SER A 431 -15.71 22.42 -4.66
CA SER A 431 -16.96 23.14 -4.84
C SER A 431 -17.31 23.19 -6.33
N GLY A 432 -18.60 23.06 -6.65
CA GLY A 432 -19.07 23.30 -8.01
C GLY A 432 -18.79 24.75 -8.42
N GLY A 433 -18.55 24.96 -9.71
CA GLY A 433 -18.47 26.28 -10.30
C GLY A 433 -19.85 26.84 -10.68
N THR A 434 -19.85 27.94 -11.42
CA THR A 434 -21.08 28.43 -12.06
C THR A 434 -21.52 27.47 -13.16
N GLN A 435 -22.83 27.22 -13.24
CA GLN A 435 -23.38 26.28 -14.22
C GLN A 435 -23.01 26.68 -15.64
N THR A 436 -22.28 25.80 -16.33
CA THR A 436 -22.10 25.90 -17.78
C THR A 436 -23.47 25.80 -18.46
N PRO A 437 -23.86 26.75 -19.33
CA PRO A 437 -25.15 26.74 -20.00
C PRO A 437 -25.43 25.40 -20.69
N ARG A 438 -26.67 24.92 -20.56
CA ARG A 438 -27.13 23.63 -21.11
C ARG A 438 -28.16 23.83 -22.22
N PRO A 439 -28.19 22.97 -23.25
CA PRO A 439 -27.22 21.88 -23.52
C PRO A 439 -25.80 22.44 -23.73
N PHE A 440 -24.77 21.61 -23.57
CA PHE A 440 -23.40 22.05 -23.87
C PHE A 440 -23.35 22.39 -25.35
N LEU A 441 -23.25 23.67 -25.67
CA LEU A 441 -23.00 24.18 -27.01
C LEU A 441 -21.62 24.84 -26.99
N PRO A 442 -20.95 25.03 -28.14
CA PRO A 442 -19.68 25.77 -28.17
C PRO A 442 -19.78 27.13 -27.47
N LYS A 443 -20.90 27.84 -27.67
CA LYS A 443 -21.21 29.11 -27.00
C LYS A 443 -21.30 29.03 -25.48
N SER A 444 -21.54 27.85 -24.92
CA SER A 444 -21.57 27.66 -23.46
C SER A 444 -20.21 27.93 -22.81
N PHE A 445 -19.11 27.96 -23.57
CA PHE A 445 -17.74 28.16 -23.08
C PHE A 445 -17.17 29.53 -23.43
N GLU A 446 -17.87 30.35 -24.22
CA GLU A 446 -17.43 31.72 -24.57
C GLU A 446 -17.35 32.61 -23.34
N ASN A 447 -16.42 33.58 -23.37
CA ASN A 447 -16.31 34.66 -22.39
C ASN A 447 -16.35 34.18 -20.94
N SER A 448 -15.67 33.07 -20.68
CA SER A 448 -15.74 32.35 -19.41
C SER A 448 -14.37 32.27 -18.75
N THR A 449 -14.37 32.30 -17.41
CA THR A 449 -13.16 32.16 -16.61
C THR A 449 -13.22 30.86 -15.82
N TRP A 450 -12.10 30.16 -15.72
CA TRP A 450 -11.99 28.87 -15.07
C TRP A 450 -10.78 28.83 -14.14
N ASP A 451 -10.96 28.37 -12.91
CA ASP A 451 -9.84 27.85 -12.13
C ASP A 451 -9.43 26.50 -12.70
N VAL A 452 -8.13 26.25 -12.83
CA VAL A 452 -7.61 24.98 -13.35
C VAL A 452 -6.55 24.42 -12.40
N VAL A 453 -6.59 23.09 -12.21
CA VAL A 453 -5.57 22.31 -11.52
C VAL A 453 -5.07 21.25 -12.49
N ILE A 454 -3.77 21.16 -12.74
CA ILE A 454 -3.11 20.20 -13.66
C ILE A 454 -1.95 19.56 -12.90
N GLY A 455 -2.16 18.33 -12.39
CA GLY A 455 -1.27 17.73 -11.40
C GLY A 455 -1.09 18.68 -10.23
N GLU A 456 0.15 19.12 -9.99
CA GLU A 456 0.49 20.07 -8.92
C GLU A 456 0.31 21.55 -9.33
N ARG A 457 0.19 21.84 -10.63
CA ARG A 457 0.07 23.21 -11.15
C ARG A 457 -1.34 23.73 -10.96
N LYS A 458 -1.46 25.00 -10.60
CA LYS A 458 -2.74 25.71 -10.44
C LYS A 458 -2.74 26.96 -11.29
N GLY A 459 -3.88 27.38 -11.79
CA GLY A 459 -3.97 28.62 -12.57
C GLY A 459 -5.39 29.05 -12.88
N THR A 460 -5.50 30.05 -13.74
CA THR A 460 -6.77 30.53 -14.28
C THR A 460 -6.72 30.53 -15.80
N ILE A 461 -7.78 30.05 -16.43
CA ILE A 461 -8.00 30.13 -17.89
C ILE A 461 -9.11 31.14 -18.14
N VAL A 462 -8.88 32.09 -19.04
CA VAL A 462 -9.89 33.02 -19.55
C VAL A 462 -10.10 32.71 -21.03
N LEU A 463 -11.29 32.23 -21.38
CA LEU A 463 -11.70 31.94 -22.75
C LEU A 463 -12.43 33.15 -23.35
N GLY A 464 -12.07 33.51 -24.58
CA GLY A 464 -12.71 34.59 -25.33
C GLY A 464 -13.93 34.12 -26.14
N ASP A 465 -14.12 34.76 -27.29
CA ASP A 465 -15.19 34.40 -28.23
C ASP A 465 -14.85 33.15 -29.05
N LEU A 466 -15.90 32.49 -29.55
CA LEU A 466 -15.77 31.42 -30.52
C LEU A 466 -15.14 31.96 -31.81
N ALA A 467 -14.07 31.31 -32.25
CA ALA A 467 -13.37 31.69 -33.45
C ALA A 467 -14.28 31.55 -34.68
N THR A 468 -14.25 32.56 -35.55
CA THR A 468 -14.89 32.50 -36.86
C THR A 468 -14.08 31.55 -37.73
N TYR A 469 -14.63 30.38 -38.02
CA TYR A 469 -13.94 29.40 -38.85
C TYR A 469 -14.16 29.71 -40.33
N GLU A 470 -13.08 29.82 -41.10
CA GLU A 470 -13.12 30.15 -42.54
C GLU A 470 -13.03 28.92 -43.47
N GLY A 471 -12.90 27.69 -42.93
CA GLY A 471 -12.87 26.47 -43.73
C GLY A 471 -14.23 25.79 -43.90
N GLU A 472 -14.36 24.93 -44.92
CA GLU A 472 -15.67 24.36 -45.30
C GLU A 472 -16.21 23.29 -44.32
N PHE A 473 -15.37 22.62 -43.53
CA PHE A 473 -15.81 21.54 -42.61
C PHE A 473 -14.89 21.38 -41.38
N PRO A 474 -14.98 22.28 -40.37
CA PRO A 474 -14.21 22.08 -39.16
C PRO A 474 -14.70 20.82 -38.42
N GLU A 475 -13.81 19.89 -38.09
CA GLU A 475 -14.14 18.78 -37.18
C GLU A 475 -14.36 19.28 -35.73
N HIS A 476 -13.94 20.53 -35.44
CA HIS A 476 -13.93 21.12 -34.10
C HIS A 476 -14.28 22.61 -34.12
N TYR A 477 -14.88 23.09 -33.04
CA TYR A 477 -15.01 24.51 -32.71
C TYR A 477 -13.81 24.97 -31.88
N ASP A 478 -13.23 26.13 -32.20
CA ASP A 478 -12.07 26.69 -31.50
C ASP A 478 -12.47 27.92 -30.67
N ILE A 479 -11.99 27.99 -29.43
CA ILE A 479 -12.04 29.18 -28.57
C ILE A 479 -10.61 29.47 -28.10
N PHE A 480 -10.15 30.70 -28.32
CA PHE A 480 -8.83 31.12 -27.87
C PHE A 480 -8.92 31.84 -26.53
N GLY A 481 -7.85 31.75 -25.74
CA GLY A 481 -7.82 32.31 -24.39
C GLY A 481 -6.42 32.55 -23.85
N THR A 482 -6.38 32.91 -22.57
CA THR A 482 -5.14 33.09 -21.82
C THR A 482 -5.16 32.21 -20.58
N TYR A 483 -4.03 31.55 -20.31
CA TYR A 483 -3.77 30.84 -19.06
C TYR A 483 -2.82 31.68 -18.21
N THR A 484 -3.07 31.75 -16.91
CA THR A 484 -2.21 32.41 -15.93
C THR A 484 -1.92 31.44 -14.79
N GLU A 485 -0.66 31.05 -14.64
CA GLU A 485 -0.23 30.16 -13.55
C GLU A 485 -0.25 30.87 -12.20
N SER A 486 -0.82 30.20 -11.19
CA SER A 486 -0.83 30.68 -9.81
C SER A 486 0.57 30.58 -9.19
N GLY A 487 0.99 31.61 -8.47
CA GLY A 487 2.30 31.67 -7.81
C GLY A 487 3.39 32.30 -8.67
N THR A 488 3.55 31.86 -9.92
CA THR A 488 4.55 32.44 -10.85
C THR A 488 4.02 33.66 -11.60
N GLY A 489 2.70 33.72 -11.85
CA GLY A 489 2.09 34.74 -12.69
C GLY A 489 2.40 34.57 -14.18
N THR A 490 3.05 33.47 -14.57
CA THR A 490 3.39 33.18 -15.97
C THR A 490 2.10 33.10 -16.78
N THR A 491 2.04 33.86 -17.86
CA THR A 491 0.90 33.85 -18.78
C THR A 491 1.21 33.07 -20.05
N GLY A 492 0.17 32.53 -20.65
CA GLY A 492 0.27 31.66 -21.81
C GLY A 492 -0.97 31.68 -22.69
N ARG A 493 -0.83 31.24 -23.95
CA ARG A 493 -1.96 31.11 -24.87
C ARG A 493 -2.71 29.82 -24.60
N VAL A 494 -4.03 29.87 -24.78
CA VAL A 494 -4.91 28.70 -24.72
C VAL A 494 -5.62 28.54 -26.05
N GLN A 495 -5.62 27.33 -26.59
CA GLN A 495 -6.54 26.90 -27.63
C GLN A 495 -7.46 25.82 -27.06
N PHE A 496 -8.76 26.09 -27.01
CA PHE A 496 -9.79 25.18 -26.53
C PHE A 496 -10.63 24.67 -27.71
N ARG A 497 -10.54 23.37 -27.99
CA ARG A 497 -11.20 22.71 -29.13
C ARG A 497 -12.38 21.84 -28.66
N ILE A 498 -13.52 21.97 -29.31
CA ILE A 498 -14.75 21.21 -28.99
C ILE A 498 -15.18 20.42 -30.23
N PRO A 499 -15.18 19.07 -30.22
CA PRO A 499 -15.62 18.27 -31.37
C PRO A 499 -17.06 18.53 -31.76
N GLN A 500 -17.34 18.63 -33.07
CA GLN A 500 -18.70 18.93 -33.57
C GLN A 500 -19.73 17.84 -33.24
N ASN A 501 -19.28 16.60 -33.10
CA ASN A 501 -20.12 15.45 -32.79
C ASN A 501 -20.26 15.19 -31.28
N ASN A 502 -19.54 15.94 -30.43
CA ASN A 502 -19.57 15.70 -29.00
C ASN A 502 -19.17 16.94 -28.16
N TYR A 503 -20.15 17.78 -27.85
CA TYR A 503 -19.95 19.03 -27.10
C TYR A 503 -19.63 18.85 -25.62
N ASN A 504 -19.70 17.63 -25.09
CA ASN A 504 -19.24 17.35 -23.72
C ASN A 504 -17.74 17.07 -23.66
N HIS A 505 -17.07 16.93 -24.81
CA HIS A 505 -15.66 16.60 -24.95
C HIS A 505 -14.89 17.85 -25.38
N CYS A 506 -13.70 18.05 -24.85
CA CYS A 506 -12.81 19.12 -25.29
C CYS A 506 -11.36 18.68 -25.28
N PHE A 507 -10.59 19.25 -26.19
CA PHE A 507 -9.13 19.21 -26.20
C PHE A 507 -8.62 20.61 -25.92
N MET A 508 -7.52 20.72 -25.19
CA MET A 508 -6.93 22.02 -24.91
C MET A 508 -5.42 21.98 -25.08
N GLN A 509 -4.86 23.02 -25.69
CA GLN A 509 -3.43 23.24 -25.75
C GLN A 509 -3.10 24.52 -24.96
N LEU A 510 -2.19 24.39 -24.01
CA LEU A 510 -1.69 25.48 -23.16
C LEU A 510 -0.23 25.75 -23.51
N GLU A 511 0.10 26.98 -23.89
CA GLU A 511 1.46 27.42 -24.19
C GLU A 511 1.89 28.46 -23.16
N ALA A 512 2.65 28.07 -22.13
CA ALA A 512 3.09 28.96 -21.05
C ALA A 512 4.62 28.91 -20.86
N GLY A 513 5.30 29.96 -21.30
CA GLY A 513 6.77 29.94 -21.43
C GLY A 513 7.20 28.92 -22.49
N ASP A 514 8.19 28.08 -22.15
CA ASP A 514 8.67 27.00 -23.02
C ASP A 514 7.87 25.69 -22.88
N ILE A 515 6.79 25.70 -22.09
CA ILE A 515 6.00 24.50 -21.79
C ILE A 515 4.74 24.50 -22.65
N VAL A 516 4.54 23.41 -23.40
CA VAL A 516 3.29 23.09 -24.09
C VAL A 516 2.61 21.93 -23.37
N ILE A 517 1.36 22.12 -22.95
CA ILE A 517 0.55 21.08 -22.30
C ILE A 517 -0.69 20.83 -23.14
N SER A 518 -0.86 19.59 -23.59
CA SER A 518 -2.09 19.11 -24.23
C SER A 518 -2.95 18.36 -23.23
N LEU A 519 -4.23 18.73 -23.15
CA LEU A 519 -5.24 18.22 -22.23
C LEU A 519 -6.43 17.63 -22.99
N GLU A 520 -6.98 16.52 -22.49
CA GLU A 520 -8.25 15.93 -22.93
C GLU A 520 -9.22 15.93 -21.76
N GLY A 521 -10.39 16.56 -21.91
CA GLY A 521 -11.34 16.73 -20.81
C GLY A 521 -12.79 16.54 -21.20
N LYS A 522 -13.61 16.16 -20.23
CA LYS A 522 -15.07 16.07 -20.40
C LYS A 522 -15.81 16.89 -19.34
N SER A 523 -16.85 17.59 -19.78
CA SER A 523 -17.77 18.30 -18.89
C SER A 523 -18.55 17.30 -18.02
N LEU A 524 -18.73 17.62 -16.74
CA LEU A 524 -19.51 16.80 -15.80
C LEU A 524 -21.00 17.14 -15.92
N ASN A 525 -21.83 16.17 -16.30
CA ASN A 525 -23.25 16.40 -16.56
C ASN A 525 -24.06 16.65 -15.29
N HIS A 526 -23.61 16.31 -14.10
CA HIS A 526 -24.39 16.53 -12.88
C HIS A 526 -23.69 17.45 -11.88
N LYS A 527 -22.53 18.05 -12.24
CA LYS A 527 -21.85 19.05 -11.43
C LYS A 527 -21.69 20.37 -12.19
N PRO A 528 -22.26 21.48 -11.70
CA PRO A 528 -22.18 22.77 -12.37
C PRO A 528 -20.74 23.22 -12.61
N GLY A 529 -20.42 23.57 -13.85
CA GLY A 529 -19.19 24.29 -14.18
C GLY A 529 -17.90 23.48 -14.07
N ASN A 530 -17.94 22.15 -14.15
CA ASN A 530 -16.74 21.33 -14.01
C ASN A 530 -16.39 20.59 -15.31
N ILE A 531 -15.09 20.57 -15.64
CA ILE A 531 -14.48 19.73 -16.67
C ILE A 531 -13.35 18.93 -15.99
N ALA A 532 -13.22 17.64 -16.27
CA ALA A 532 -12.13 16.82 -15.74
C ALA A 532 -11.55 15.89 -16.80
N GLY A 533 -10.28 15.52 -16.65
CA GLY A 533 -9.57 14.65 -17.58
C GLY A 533 -8.08 14.53 -17.25
N HIS A 534 -7.24 14.39 -18.28
CA HIS A 534 -5.78 14.23 -18.11
C HIS A 534 -4.98 14.87 -19.26
N THR A 535 -3.65 14.90 -19.14
CA THR A 535 -2.74 15.32 -20.23
C THR A 535 -2.56 14.21 -21.28
N ILE A 536 -2.24 14.56 -22.53
CA ILE A 536 -2.15 13.61 -23.67
C ILE A 536 -0.71 13.33 -24.12
N GLU A 537 0.22 14.30 -23.96
CA GLU A 537 1.46 14.33 -24.75
C GLU A 537 2.77 14.08 -23.99
N THR A 538 2.72 13.88 -22.67
CA THR A 538 3.91 13.46 -21.93
C THR A 538 4.06 11.96 -22.07
N LYS A 539 5.02 11.50 -22.89
CA LYS A 539 5.30 10.07 -23.13
C LYS A 539 5.53 9.24 -21.86
N GLU A 540 5.75 9.87 -20.71
CA GLU A 540 6.17 9.15 -19.52
C GLU A 540 5.11 9.17 -18.40
N ASP A 541 4.35 10.25 -18.16
CA ASP A 541 3.27 10.22 -17.15
C ASP A 541 2.13 11.23 -17.45
N PRO A 542 0.91 10.78 -17.79
CA PRO A 542 -0.24 11.67 -17.93
C PRO A 542 -0.65 12.26 -16.58
N ALA A 543 -0.79 13.59 -16.48
CA ALA A 543 -1.20 14.26 -15.25
C ALA A 543 -2.73 14.47 -15.23
N PRO A 544 -3.40 14.29 -14.08
CA PRO A 544 -4.82 14.61 -13.96
C PRO A 544 -5.08 16.10 -14.03
N PHE A 545 -6.24 16.52 -14.54
CA PHE A 545 -6.69 17.90 -14.41
C PHE A 545 -8.18 18.04 -14.14
N VAL A 546 -8.52 19.20 -13.56
CA VAL A 546 -9.90 19.67 -13.40
C VAL A 546 -9.97 21.17 -13.64
N MET A 547 -11.04 21.62 -14.28
CA MET A 547 -11.41 23.03 -14.42
C MET A 547 -12.72 23.29 -13.71
N ILE A 548 -12.81 24.43 -13.04
CA ILE A 548 -14.00 24.92 -12.34
C ILE A 548 -14.34 26.31 -12.84
N ARG A 549 -15.53 26.48 -13.43
CA ARG A 549 -16.01 27.75 -13.97
C ARG A 549 -16.25 28.75 -12.84
N LYS A 550 -15.62 29.92 -12.93
CA LYS A 550 -15.92 31.07 -12.05
C LYS A 550 -17.25 31.69 -12.44
N GLY A 551 -17.94 32.26 -11.44
CA GLY A 551 -19.08 33.12 -11.71
C GLY A 551 -18.69 34.29 -12.58
N GLU A 552 -19.63 34.73 -13.41
CA GLU A 552 -19.53 36.04 -14.04
C GLU A 552 -19.36 37.04 -12.89
N ASN A 553 -18.22 37.75 -12.88
CA ASN A 553 -18.14 38.98 -12.12
C ASN A 553 -19.15 39.92 -12.77
N LEU A 554 -20.39 39.95 -12.25
CA LEU A 554 -21.45 40.87 -12.67
C LEU A 554 -21.09 42.35 -12.40
N ASN A 555 -19.84 42.65 -12.04
CA ASN A 555 -19.30 43.98 -11.85
C ASN A 555 -18.28 44.29 -12.93
N ASN A 556 -18.74 44.91 -14.01
CA ASN A 556 -18.15 46.10 -14.64
C ASN A 556 -19.01 46.51 -15.85
N GLY A 557 -20.26 46.86 -15.56
CA GLY A 557 -21.11 47.65 -16.45
C GLY A 557 -21.48 48.94 -15.75
N GLY A 558 -20.48 49.83 -15.60
CA GLY A 558 -20.70 51.26 -15.39
C GLY A 558 -20.83 51.94 -16.74
#